data_AF-A0A1N6W9Q1-F1
#
_entry.id   AF-A0A1N6W9Q1-F1
#
_cell.length_a   1.000
_cell.length_b   1.000
_cell.length_c   1.000
_cell.angle_alpha   90.00
_cell.angle_beta   90.00
_cell.angle_gamma   90.00
#
_symmetry.space_group_name_H-M   'P 1'
#
loop_
_entity.id
_entity.type
_entity.pdbx_description
1 polymer ?
#
loop_
_entity_poly.entity_id
_entity_poly.type
_entity_poly.pdbx_seq_one_letter_code
_entity_poly.pdbx_strand_id
1 'polypeptide(L)'
;MLRVPLRQRGASLIVALIFLLVLTVAGLTAVRFATLEERMASNTQFRSMAHQLAQSEMRAQQRLFNTSAAGRAPLLEALNAGVHGLTSSQLANLALPDTSRLPVALDAEIDPAGAAFPRHSVRFLNQRICEDGSSGDKFSCTYYEVATTARMDGGAESSQVQGIVFMSNQ
;
A
#
# COMPACT_ATOMS: atom_id res chain seq x y z
N MET A 1 -71.02 -3.92 -45.14
CA MET A 1 -71.22 -3.39 -43.77
C MET A 1 -69.91 -3.56 -42.99
N LEU A 2 -69.02 -2.57 -42.98
CA LEU A 2 -67.83 -2.59 -42.12
C LEU A 2 -68.17 -1.95 -40.76
N ARG A 3 -68.12 -2.76 -39.71
CA ARG A 3 -68.39 -2.35 -38.32
C ARG A 3 -67.08 -1.85 -37.72
N VAL A 4 -66.91 -0.54 -37.59
CA VAL A 4 -65.74 0.05 -36.92
C VAL A 4 -65.94 -0.08 -35.41
N PRO A 5 -65.08 -0.81 -34.68
CA PRO A 5 -65.26 -1.01 -33.24
C PRO A 5 -65.03 0.28 -32.44
N LEU A 6 -65.72 0.37 -31.31
CA LEU A 6 -65.79 1.54 -30.45
C LEU A 6 -64.42 1.98 -29.90
N ARG A 7 -64.21 3.31 -29.93
CA ARG A 7 -63.13 4.08 -29.29
C ARG A 7 -62.85 3.61 -27.85
N GLN A 8 -61.80 2.82 -27.66
CA GLN A 8 -61.13 2.69 -26.37
C GLN A 8 -60.17 3.88 -26.20
N ARG A 9 -60.62 4.95 -25.54
CA ARG A 9 -59.84 6.20 -25.36
C ARG A 9 -59.23 6.40 -23.96
N GLY A 10 -59.30 5.41 -23.07
CA GLY A 10 -58.76 5.53 -21.70
C GLY A 10 -57.54 4.66 -21.39
N ALA A 11 -57.48 3.43 -21.92
CA ALA A 11 -56.47 2.45 -21.51
C ALA A 11 -55.06 2.73 -22.06
N SER A 12 -54.93 3.34 -23.25
CA SER A 12 -53.63 3.58 -23.87
C SER A 12 -52.76 4.58 -23.10
N LEU A 13 -53.37 5.60 -22.49
CA LEU A 13 -52.65 6.61 -21.70
C LEU A 13 -52.08 6.00 -20.42
N ILE A 14 -52.82 5.13 -19.74
CA ILE A 14 -52.38 4.44 -18.53
C ILE A 14 -51.21 3.50 -18.86
N VAL A 15 -51.33 2.71 -19.93
CA VAL A 15 -50.27 1.81 -20.38
C VAL A 15 -49.00 2.58 -20.76
N ALA A 16 -49.12 3.69 -21.48
CA ALA A 16 -47.99 4.55 -21.83
C ALA A 16 -47.29 5.14 -20.59
N LEU A 17 -48.04 5.58 -19.58
CA LEU A 17 -47.49 6.08 -18.31
C LEU A 17 -46.76 4.98 -17.53
N ILE A 18 -47.31 3.76 -17.48
CA ILE A 18 -46.66 2.62 -16.83
C ILE A 18 -45.34 2.30 -17.52
N PHE A 19 -45.31 2.21 -18.86
CA PHE A 19 -44.07 1.97 -19.59
C PHE A 19 -43.04 3.08 -19.38
N LEU A 20 -43.46 4.34 -19.41
CA LEU A 20 -42.57 5.46 -19.14
C LEU A 20 -42.00 5.41 -17.71
N LEU A 21 -42.84 5.05 -16.73
CA LEU A 21 -42.39 4.86 -15.35
C LEU A 21 -41.38 3.71 -15.23
N VAL A 22 -41.63 2.57 -15.88
CA VAL A 22 -40.70 1.44 -15.86
C VAL A 22 -39.36 1.83 -16.50
N LEU A 23 -39.37 2.51 -17.65
CA LEU A 23 -38.15 2.97 -18.32
C LEU A 23 -37.38 3.99 -17.48
N THR A 24 -38.07 4.92 -16.80
CA THR A 24 -37.40 5.90 -15.94
C THR A 24 -36.75 5.25 -14.72
N VAL A 25 -37.42 4.30 -14.07
CA VAL A 25 -36.83 3.55 -12.95
C VAL A 25 -35.63 2.73 -13.43
N ALA A 26 -35.75 2.04 -14.57
CA ALA A 26 -34.64 1.29 -15.16
C ALA A 26 -33.46 2.19 -15.56
N GLY A 27 -33.73 3.38 -16.09
CA GLY A 27 -32.71 4.38 -16.40
C GLY A 27 -32.01 4.89 -15.14
N LEU A 28 -32.78 5.18 -14.08
CA LEU A 28 -32.23 5.66 -12.81
C LEU A 28 -31.36 4.60 -12.13
N THR A 29 -31.77 3.32 -12.15
CA THR A 29 -30.96 2.23 -11.59
C THR A 29 -29.66 2.05 -12.37
N ALA A 30 -29.68 2.11 -13.70
CA ALA A 30 -28.48 2.05 -14.53
C ALA A 30 -27.49 3.18 -14.20
N VAL A 31 -27.96 4.41 -14.06
CA VAL A 31 -27.11 5.55 -13.67
C VAL A 31 -26.51 5.33 -12.28
N ARG A 32 -27.29 4.85 -11.32
CA ARG A 32 -26.78 4.55 -9.96
C ARG A 32 -25.66 3.50 -10.01
N PHE A 33 -25.80 2.44 -10.79
CA PHE A 33 -24.74 1.44 -10.95
C PHE A 33 -23.47 2.05 -11.55
N ALA A 34 -23.60 2.85 -12.62
CA ALA A 34 -22.46 3.54 -13.22
C ALA A 34 -21.72 4.44 -12.21
N THR A 35 -22.45 5.19 -11.37
CA THR A 35 -21.82 6.04 -10.35
C THR A 35 -21.09 5.23 -9.26
N LEU A 36 -21.57 4.03 -8.94
CA LEU A 36 -20.89 3.15 -7.98
C LEU A 36 -19.60 2.57 -8.59
N GLU A 37 -19.67 2.12 -9.84
CA GLU A 37 -18.50 1.61 -10.58
C GLU A 37 -17.42 2.68 -10.72
N GLU A 38 -17.79 3.93 -11.04
CA GLU A 38 -16.86 5.06 -11.11
C GLU A 38 -16.15 5.29 -9.77
N ARG A 39 -16.88 5.28 -8.65
CA ARG A 39 -16.29 5.43 -7.31
C ARG A 39 -15.37 4.27 -6.94
N MET A 40 -15.74 3.03 -7.29
CA MET A 40 -14.89 1.86 -7.06
C MET A 40 -13.62 1.91 -7.92
N ALA A 41 -13.74 2.32 -9.19
CA ALA A 41 -12.60 2.50 -10.09
C ALA A 41 -11.65 3.57 -9.57
N SER A 42 -12.17 4.72 -9.11
CA SER A 42 -11.39 5.79 -8.51
C SER A 42 -10.66 5.34 -7.23
N ASN A 43 -11.34 4.67 -6.30
CA ASN A 43 -10.71 4.15 -5.08
C ASN A 43 -9.61 3.11 -5.40
N THR A 44 -9.87 2.23 -6.38
CA THR A 44 -8.87 1.24 -6.83
C THR A 44 -7.65 1.92 -7.46
N GLN A 45 -7.86 2.97 -8.26
CA GLN A 45 -6.78 3.77 -8.83
C GLN A 45 -5.92 4.40 -7.73
N PHE A 46 -6.52 5.06 -6.74
CA PHE A 46 -5.76 5.68 -5.65
C PHE A 46 -4.95 4.66 -4.83
N ARG A 47 -5.51 3.47 -4.60
CA ARG A 47 -4.79 2.37 -3.94
C ARG A 47 -3.59 1.91 -4.77
N SER A 48 -3.78 1.71 -6.07
CA SER A 48 -2.69 1.33 -6.98
C SER A 48 -1.57 2.38 -7.00
N MET A 49 -1.94 3.65 -7.06
CA MET A 49 -0.98 4.77 -6.97
C MET A 49 -0.22 4.77 -5.64
N ALA A 50 -0.90 4.59 -4.51
CA ALA A 50 -0.25 4.47 -3.20
C ALA A 50 0.77 3.31 -3.17
N HIS A 51 0.42 2.15 -3.74
CA HIS A 51 1.32 1.01 -3.84
C HIS A 51 2.56 1.30 -4.69
N GLN A 52 2.36 1.87 -5.87
CA GLN A 52 3.45 2.26 -6.76
C GLN A 52 4.37 3.29 -6.11
N LEU A 53 3.78 4.25 -5.40
CA LEU A 53 4.54 5.27 -4.70
C LEU A 53 5.39 4.71 -3.56
N ALA A 54 4.80 3.86 -2.70
CA ALA A 54 5.55 3.17 -1.64
C ALA A 54 6.70 2.32 -2.20
N GLN A 55 6.48 1.62 -3.31
CA GLN A 55 7.53 0.84 -3.98
C GLN A 55 8.60 1.73 -4.63
N SER A 56 8.23 2.88 -5.19
CA SER A 56 9.18 3.84 -5.75
C SER A 56 10.11 4.36 -4.67
N GLU A 57 9.56 4.73 -3.52
CA GLU A 57 10.33 5.22 -2.38
C GLU A 57 11.24 4.15 -1.79
N MET A 58 10.73 2.92 -1.62
CA MET A 58 11.57 1.77 -1.23
C MET A 58 12.76 1.57 -2.17
N ARG A 59 12.54 1.67 -3.48
CA ARG A 59 13.63 1.57 -4.48
C ARG A 59 14.58 2.76 -4.39
N ALA A 60 14.10 3.96 -4.05
CA ALA A 60 14.94 5.13 -3.86
C ALA A 60 15.87 4.97 -2.65
N GLN A 61 15.32 4.52 -1.51
CA GLN A 61 16.09 4.20 -0.30
C GLN A 61 17.14 3.12 -0.56
N GLN A 62 16.76 2.03 -1.24
CA GLN A 62 17.72 0.98 -1.57
C GLN A 62 18.86 1.50 -2.46
N ARG A 63 18.60 2.44 -3.38
CA ARG A 63 19.66 3.10 -4.15
C ARG A 63 20.53 3.97 -3.26
N LEU A 64 19.93 4.74 -2.35
CA LEU A 64 20.65 5.61 -1.41
C LEU A 64 21.62 4.80 -0.53
N PHE A 65 21.16 3.68 0.04
CA PHE A 65 21.98 2.80 0.88
C PHE A 65 23.15 2.16 0.13
N ASN A 66 23.03 2.00 -1.19
CA ASN A 66 24.08 1.43 -2.04
C ASN A 66 25.02 2.49 -2.64
N THR A 67 24.69 3.78 -2.53
CA THR A 67 25.45 4.86 -3.19
C THR A 67 26.65 5.31 -2.36
N SER A 68 26.51 5.47 -1.05
CA SER A 68 27.59 5.98 -0.20
C SER A 68 27.47 5.55 1.26
N ALA A 69 28.57 5.67 2.01
CA ALA A 69 28.56 5.47 3.46
C ALA A 69 27.64 6.47 4.19
N ALA A 70 27.53 7.71 3.68
CA ALA A 70 26.61 8.71 4.23
C ALA A 70 25.15 8.28 4.10
N GLY A 71 24.77 7.68 2.96
CA GLY A 71 23.43 7.12 2.77
C GLY A 71 23.11 5.97 3.74
N ARG A 72 24.12 5.33 4.33
CA ARG A 72 23.96 4.23 5.30
C ARG A 72 23.93 4.71 6.75
N ALA A 73 24.05 6.01 7.02
CA ALA A 73 23.92 6.58 8.35
C ALA A 73 22.67 6.10 9.12
N PRO A 74 21.45 6.11 8.55
CA PRO A 74 20.26 5.63 9.27
C PRO A 74 20.30 4.13 9.58
N LEU A 75 21.02 3.32 8.79
CA LEU A 75 21.21 1.90 9.08
C LEU A 75 22.12 1.70 10.29
N LEU A 76 23.19 2.49 10.39
CA LEU A 76 24.08 2.47 11.55
C LEU A 76 23.35 2.96 12.81
N GLU A 77 22.47 3.95 12.66
CA GLU A 77 21.61 4.40 13.76
C GLU A 77 20.65 3.28 14.18
N ALA A 78 19.98 2.61 13.24
CA ALA A 78 19.08 1.50 13.54
C ALA A 78 19.80 0.31 14.19
N LEU A 79 21.05 0.04 13.79
CA LEU A 79 21.90 -0.97 14.42
C LEU A 79 22.22 -0.61 15.88
N ASN A 80 22.34 0.68 16.20
CA ASN A 80 22.66 1.17 17.53
C ASN A 80 21.42 1.63 18.33
N ALA A 81 20.23 1.54 17.75
CA ALA A 81 18.98 1.94 18.38
C ALA A 81 18.71 1.15 19.67
N GLY A 82 17.90 1.73 20.55
CA GLY A 82 17.50 1.08 21.80
C GLY A 82 16.78 -0.24 21.54
N VAL A 83 16.95 -1.20 22.46
CA VAL A 83 16.14 -2.42 22.48
C VAL A 83 14.71 -2.05 22.87
N HIS A 84 13.72 -2.72 22.28
CA HIS A 84 12.32 -2.54 22.68
C HIS A 84 12.09 -3.13 24.08
N GLY A 85 11.09 -2.61 24.80
CA GLY A 85 10.67 -3.16 26.09
C GLY A 85 9.72 -4.35 25.97
N LEU A 86 9.72 -5.05 24.83
CA LEU A 86 8.78 -6.12 24.53
C LEU A 86 9.28 -7.44 25.11
N THR A 87 8.35 -8.28 25.58
CA THR A 87 8.67 -9.66 25.97
C THR A 87 8.91 -10.53 24.74
N SER A 88 9.62 -11.65 24.90
CA SER A 88 9.85 -12.62 23.81
C SER A 88 8.54 -13.13 23.18
N SER A 89 7.47 -13.27 23.98
CA SER A 89 6.14 -13.62 23.47
C SER A 89 5.51 -12.52 22.62
N GLN A 90 5.69 -11.24 22.98
CA GLN A 90 5.20 -10.12 22.19
C GLN A 90 5.98 -9.99 20.88
N LEU A 91 7.29 -10.23 20.91
CA LEU A 91 8.13 -10.23 19.71
C LEU A 91 7.75 -11.36 18.76
N ALA A 92 7.48 -12.56 19.29
CA ALA A 92 6.97 -13.68 18.51
C ALA A 92 5.63 -13.35 17.82
N ASN A 93 4.72 -12.65 18.51
CA ASN A 93 3.45 -12.21 17.92
C ASN A 93 3.64 -11.19 16.79
N LEU A 94 4.70 -10.39 16.84
CA LEU A 94 5.07 -9.44 15.79
C LEU A 94 6.00 -10.07 14.73
N ALA A 95 6.30 -11.37 14.83
CA ALA A 95 7.27 -12.06 13.99
C ALA A 95 8.67 -11.40 13.98
N LEU A 96 9.08 -10.85 15.12
CA LEU A 96 10.36 -10.18 15.28
C LEU A 96 11.36 -11.04 16.07
N PRO A 97 12.65 -10.99 15.69
CA PRO A 97 13.68 -11.62 16.51
C PRO A 97 13.90 -10.84 17.80
N ASP A 98 14.34 -11.54 18.85
CA ASP A 98 14.66 -10.94 20.16
C ASP A 98 15.77 -9.88 20.09
N THR A 99 16.62 -9.96 19.06
CA THR A 99 17.71 -9.02 18.78
C THR A 99 17.27 -7.76 18.05
N SER A 100 16.01 -7.70 17.62
CA SER A 100 15.49 -6.53 16.92
C SER A 100 15.51 -5.28 17.80
N ARG A 101 15.66 -4.13 17.18
CA ARG A 101 15.74 -2.84 17.88
C ARG A 101 14.57 -1.92 17.51
N LEU A 102 14.48 -0.79 18.20
CA LEU A 102 13.51 0.26 17.87
C LEU A 102 13.73 0.75 16.42
N PRO A 103 12.64 1.02 15.67
CA PRO A 103 12.76 1.56 14.33
C PRO A 103 13.26 3.00 14.35
N VAL A 104 14.08 3.35 13.37
CA VAL A 104 14.60 4.71 13.12
C VAL A 104 13.87 5.29 11.91
N ALA A 105 13.40 6.53 12.02
CA ALA A 105 12.71 7.19 10.93
C ALA A 105 13.64 7.45 9.75
N LEU A 106 13.11 7.35 8.54
CA LEU A 106 13.82 7.67 7.31
C LEU A 106 13.19 8.91 6.67
N ASP A 107 14.04 9.81 6.19
CA ASP A 107 13.59 10.90 5.33
C ASP A 107 13.13 10.35 3.98
N ALA A 108 12.10 10.96 3.40
CA ALA A 108 11.63 10.60 2.07
C ALA A 108 12.62 11.10 1.01
N GLU A 109 13.04 10.22 0.12
CA GLU A 109 13.95 10.55 -0.98
C GLU A 109 13.19 11.10 -2.19
N ILE A 110 11.97 10.63 -2.43
CA ILE A 110 11.08 11.19 -3.45
C ILE A 110 10.12 12.22 -2.83
N ASP A 111 9.88 13.31 -3.56
CA ASP A 111 8.82 14.27 -3.26
C ASP A 111 7.57 13.93 -4.10
N PRO A 112 6.53 13.35 -3.50
CA PRO A 112 5.33 13.01 -4.23
C PRO A 112 4.33 14.17 -4.20
N ALA A 113 4.07 14.74 -5.37
CA ALA A 113 2.94 15.65 -5.53
C ALA A 113 1.63 14.96 -5.13
N GLY A 114 0.98 15.44 -4.06
CA GLY A 114 -0.31 14.96 -3.58
C GLY A 114 -0.28 13.64 -2.78
N ALA A 115 0.84 13.34 -2.14
CA ALA A 115 0.93 12.22 -1.20
C ALA A 115 1.89 12.52 -0.03
N ALA A 116 1.93 11.63 0.95
CA ALA A 116 2.82 11.70 2.10
C ALA A 116 3.30 10.31 2.54
N PHE A 117 4.43 10.27 3.22
CA PHE A 117 5.00 9.07 3.82
C PHE A 117 4.89 9.10 5.36
N PRO A 118 3.71 8.85 5.95
CA PRO A 118 3.50 8.99 7.40
C PRO A 118 4.26 7.97 8.25
N ARG A 119 4.60 6.80 7.71
CA ARG A 119 5.42 5.80 8.40
C ARG A 119 6.50 5.34 7.45
N HIS A 120 7.71 5.84 7.68
CA HIS A 120 8.87 5.52 6.88
C HIS A 120 10.05 5.30 7.83
N SER A 121 10.52 4.06 7.94
CA SER A 121 11.50 3.69 8.94
C SER A 121 12.31 2.46 8.57
N VAL A 122 13.51 2.37 9.13
CA VAL A 122 14.34 1.16 9.09
C VAL A 122 14.54 0.62 10.49
N ARG A 123 14.54 -0.70 10.61
CA ARG A 123 14.74 -1.44 11.85
C ARG A 123 15.85 -2.46 11.67
N PHE A 124 16.76 -2.51 12.62
CA PHE A 124 17.69 -3.63 12.73
C PHE A 124 16.97 -4.87 13.25
N LEU A 125 17.23 -6.01 12.62
CA LEU A 125 16.67 -7.30 13.01
C LEU A 125 17.70 -8.14 13.76
N ASN A 126 18.78 -8.54 13.08
CA ASN A 126 19.83 -9.37 13.66
C ASN A 126 21.11 -9.29 12.82
N GLN A 127 22.19 -9.86 13.36
CA GLN A 127 23.48 -10.01 12.68
C GLN A 127 23.96 -11.44 12.87
N ARG A 128 24.35 -12.11 11.78
CA ARG A 128 24.72 -13.53 11.74
C ARG A 128 25.91 -13.72 10.80
N ILE A 129 26.57 -14.86 10.85
CA ILE A 129 27.53 -15.27 9.82
C ILE A 129 26.73 -15.61 8.56
N CYS A 130 27.19 -15.18 7.39
CA CYS A 130 26.51 -15.47 6.13
C CYS A 130 26.55 -16.98 5.82
N GLU A 131 25.40 -17.60 5.52
CA GLU A 131 25.28 -19.05 5.26
C GLU A 131 25.69 -19.46 3.83
N ASP A 132 26.10 -18.51 2.98
CA ASP A 132 26.41 -18.69 1.55
C ASP A 132 27.74 -19.44 1.26
N GLY A 133 28.24 -20.26 2.19
CA GLY A 133 29.34 -21.20 1.92
C GLY A 133 30.75 -20.61 1.80
N SER A 134 30.98 -19.39 2.29
CA SER A 134 32.34 -18.82 2.37
C SER A 134 33.16 -19.52 3.46
N SER A 135 34.27 -20.18 3.07
CA SER A 135 35.14 -21.03 3.91
C SER A 135 35.98 -20.29 4.98
N GLY A 136 35.45 -19.26 5.65
CA GLY A 136 36.30 -18.52 6.60
C GLY A 136 35.65 -17.81 7.77
N ASP A 137 34.34 -17.90 8.01
CA ASP A 137 33.64 -17.11 9.06
C ASP A 137 33.93 -15.59 9.01
N LYS A 138 34.45 -15.12 7.87
CA LYS A 138 34.97 -13.76 7.69
C LYS A 138 33.85 -12.76 7.38
N PHE A 139 32.72 -13.23 6.85
CA PHE A 139 31.62 -12.37 6.44
C PHE A 139 30.47 -12.40 7.44
N SER A 140 30.10 -11.22 7.92
CA SER A 140 28.92 -10.98 8.74
C SER A 140 27.80 -10.37 7.91
N CYS A 141 26.63 -11.00 7.97
CA CYS A 141 25.39 -10.57 7.36
C CYS A 141 24.52 -9.87 8.41
N THR A 142 24.22 -8.60 8.16
CA THR A 142 23.39 -7.76 9.01
C THR A 142 22.04 -7.55 8.33
N TYR A 143 20.96 -7.95 9.00
CA TYR A 143 19.60 -7.91 8.46
C TYR A 143 18.86 -6.70 8.99
N TYR A 144 18.23 -5.96 8.09
CA TYR A 144 17.37 -4.83 8.39
C TYR A 144 16.01 -5.04 7.73
N GLU A 145 15.00 -4.44 8.33
CA GLU A 145 13.65 -4.32 7.79
C GLU A 145 13.39 -2.85 7.50
N VAL A 146 13.03 -2.54 6.26
CA VAL A 146 12.59 -1.21 5.85
C VAL A 146 11.09 -1.25 5.70
N ALA A 147 10.40 -0.30 6.30
CA ALA A 147 8.95 -0.14 6.21
C ALA A 147 8.60 1.25 5.67
N THR A 148 7.79 1.30 4.62
CA THR A 148 7.35 2.53 3.96
C THR A 148 5.85 2.47 3.75
N THR A 149 5.14 3.45 4.29
CA THR A 149 3.71 3.64 4.11
C THR A 149 3.50 4.89 3.30
N ALA A 150 2.90 4.75 2.12
CA ALA A 150 2.49 5.86 1.27
C ALA A 150 1.00 6.12 1.45
N ARG A 151 0.62 7.39 1.59
CA ARG A 151 -0.76 7.84 1.71
C ARG A 151 -1.04 8.94 0.70
N MET A 152 -2.02 8.72 -0.17
CA MET A 152 -2.51 9.71 -1.14
C MET A 152 -3.45 10.71 -0.47
N ASP A 153 -3.63 11.89 -1.05
CA ASP A 153 -4.60 12.91 -0.58
C ASP A 153 -6.04 12.38 -0.50
N GLY A 154 -6.41 11.45 -1.39
CA GLY A 154 -7.71 10.76 -1.36
C GLY A 154 -7.89 9.78 -0.19
N GLY A 155 -6.92 9.70 0.73
CA GLY A 155 -6.96 8.83 1.92
C GLY A 155 -6.57 7.38 1.64
N ALA A 156 -6.26 7.01 0.39
CA ALA A 156 -5.76 5.69 0.06
C ALA A 156 -4.35 5.50 0.63
N GLU A 157 -4.15 4.43 1.38
CA GLU A 157 -2.89 4.09 2.03
C GLU A 157 -2.39 2.72 1.59
N SER A 158 -1.09 2.60 1.41
CA SER A 158 -0.38 1.35 1.16
C SER A 158 0.87 1.30 2.01
N SER A 159 0.99 0.27 2.84
CA SER A 159 2.23 -0.08 3.53
C SER A 159 2.99 -1.17 2.79
N GLN A 160 4.30 -1.00 2.66
CA GLN A 160 5.24 -1.95 2.09
C GLN A 160 6.36 -2.18 3.09
N VAL A 161 6.77 -3.43 3.24
CA VAL A 161 7.86 -3.83 4.13
C VAL A 161 8.80 -4.73 3.35
N GLN A 162 10.10 -4.45 3.42
CA GLN A 162 11.13 -5.20 2.72
C GLN A 162 12.35 -5.44 3.62
N GLY A 163 12.83 -6.68 3.63
CA GLY A 163 14.10 -7.03 4.26
C GLY A 163 15.27 -6.67 3.35
N ILE A 164 16.34 -6.12 3.92
CA ILE A 164 17.61 -5.89 3.25
C ILE A 164 18.74 -6.50 4.08
N VAL A 165 19.77 -7.00 3.40
CA VAL A 165 20.93 -7.61 4.04
C VAL A 165 22.20 -6.88 3.60
N PHE A 166 23.07 -6.58 4.56
CA PHE A 166 24.40 -6.07 4.30
C PHE A 166 25.43 -7.08 4.73
N MET A 167 26.26 -7.49 3.77
CA MET A 167 27.44 -8.29 4.02
C MET A 167 28.62 -7.36 4.28
N SER A 168 29.29 -7.57 5.41
CA SER A 168 30.56 -6.92 5.75
C SER A 168 31.59 -7.99 6.05
N ASN A 169 32.85 -7.75 5.69
CA ASN A 169 33.96 -8.50 6.23
C ASN A 169 34.26 -7.97 7.66
N GLN A 170 34.64 -8.85 8.59
CA GLN A 170 35.25 -8.43 9.85
C GLN A 170 36.64 -7.82 9.62
#